data_AF-A0A0P7I277-F1
#
_entry.id   AF-A0A0P7I277-F1
#
_cell.length_a   1.000
_cell.length_b   1.000
_cell.length_c   1.000
_cell.angle_alpha   90.00
_cell.angle_beta   90.00
_cell.angle_gamma   90.00
#
_symmetry.space_group_name_H-M   'P 1'
#
loop_
_entity.id
_entity.type
_entity.pdbx_description
1 polymer ?
#
loop_
_entity_poly.entity_id
_entity_poly.type
_entity_poly.pdbx_seq_one_letter_code
_entity_poly.pdbx_strand_id
1 'polypeptide(L)'
;MKAYAKESEGYTRSKVCFSDNWFKMRRWEKGLAQIQADREKAREAEAKGRASLAEWIHERHPLCRHITNRQIEDLIASKLVTPEQVRAAGLQA
;
A
#
# COMPACT_ATOMS: atom_id res chain seq x y z
N MET A 1 -13.13 43.32 13.10
CA MET A 1 -12.70 42.17 13.94
C MET A 1 -12.32 41.04 13.00
N LYS A 2 -11.07 40.55 13.01
CA LYS A 2 -10.69 39.38 12.19
C LYS A 2 -11.11 38.13 12.97
N ALA A 3 -12.18 37.48 12.53
CA ALA A 3 -12.62 36.21 13.09
C ALA A 3 -11.61 35.14 12.68
N TYR A 4 -10.70 34.77 13.58
CA TYR A 4 -9.87 33.59 13.38
C TYR A 4 -10.75 32.35 13.61
N ALA A 5 -10.54 31.29 12.82
CA ALA A 5 -11.33 30.06 12.93
C ALA A 5 -11.22 29.46 14.34
N LYS A 6 -12.29 28.84 14.84
CA LYS A 6 -12.31 28.13 16.14
C LYS A 6 -11.17 27.11 16.27
N GLU A 7 -10.75 26.56 15.14
CA GLU A 7 -9.61 25.64 15.00
C GLU A 7 -8.24 26.25 15.36
N SER A 8 -8.16 27.58 15.41
CA SER A 8 -6.95 28.33 15.77
C SER A 8 -7.04 28.98 17.17
N GLU A 9 -8.03 28.58 17.97
CA GLU A 9 -8.14 29.00 19.36
C GLU A 9 -6.87 28.60 20.15
N GLY A 10 -6.27 29.57 20.85
CA GLY A 10 -5.01 29.37 21.56
C GLY A 10 -3.73 29.47 20.70
N TYR A 11 -3.84 29.68 19.38
CA TYR A 11 -2.66 29.90 18.54
C TYR A 11 -2.19 31.35 18.63
N THR A 12 -0.89 31.54 18.78
CA THR A 12 -0.28 32.87 18.64
C THR A 12 -0.42 33.35 17.19
N ARG A 13 -0.50 34.67 16.99
CA ARG A 13 -0.54 35.27 15.65
C ARG A 13 0.60 34.79 14.75
N SER A 14 1.79 34.59 15.29
CA SER A 14 2.95 34.07 14.54
C SER A 14 2.74 32.64 14.05
N LYS A 15 2.10 31.78 14.85
CA LYS A 15 1.77 30.40 14.47
C LYS A 15 0.71 30.36 13.38
N VAL A 16 -0.33 31.21 13.47
CA VAL A 16 -1.35 31.35 12.41
C VAL A 16 -0.70 31.83 11.11
N CYS A 17 0.12 32.88 11.15
CA CYS A 17 0.84 33.37 9.97
C CYS A 17 1.80 32.34 9.37
N PHE A 18 2.48 31.55 10.20
CA PHE A 18 3.37 30.48 9.74
C PHE A 18 2.59 29.39 9.00
N SER A 19 1.47 28.92 9.56
CA SER A 19 0.60 27.95 8.90
C SER A 19 0.04 28.50 7.58
N ASP A 20 -0.48 29.73 7.57
CA ASP A 20 -0.99 30.37 6.35
C ASP A 20 0.09 30.49 5.28
N ASN A 21 1.31 30.89 5.67
CA ASN A 21 2.45 30.98 4.75
C ASN A 21 2.82 29.59 4.22
N TRP A 22 2.90 28.59 5.10
CA TRP A 22 3.20 27.21 4.74
C TRP A 22 2.18 26.62 3.75
N PHE A 23 0.88 26.90 3.96
CA PHE A 23 -0.18 26.52 3.04
C PHE A 23 -0.13 27.28 1.72
N LYS A 24 0.06 28.61 1.74
CA LYS A 24 0.19 29.44 0.53
C LYS A 24 1.39 29.04 -0.33
N MET A 25 2.51 28.72 0.30
CA MET A 25 3.71 28.22 -0.38
C MET A 25 3.58 26.76 -0.82
N ARG A 26 2.44 26.09 -0.56
CA ARG A 26 2.14 24.73 -1.01
C ARG A 26 3.22 23.71 -0.66
N ARG A 27 3.94 23.92 0.44
CA ARG A 27 5.10 23.09 0.82
C ARG A 27 4.70 21.64 1.14
N TRP A 28 3.42 21.39 1.42
CA TRP A 28 2.82 20.08 1.61
C TRP A 28 2.69 19.25 0.32
N GLU A 29 2.66 19.89 -0.86
CA GLU A 29 2.48 19.18 -2.15
C GLU A 29 3.61 18.16 -2.40
N LYS A 30 4.85 18.51 -2.04
CA LYS A 30 5.99 17.57 -2.14
C LYS A 30 5.79 16.33 -1.27
N GLY A 31 5.26 16.51 -0.05
CA GLY A 31 4.96 15.41 0.86
C GLY A 31 3.87 14.50 0.29
N LEU A 32 2.81 15.08 -0.30
CA LEU A 32 1.76 14.30 -0.94
C LEU A 32 2.26 13.54 -2.18
N ALA A 33 3.08 14.17 -3.02
CA ALA A 33 3.69 13.50 -4.17
C ALA A 33 4.54 12.31 -3.74
N GLN A 34 5.33 12.46 -2.68
CA GLN A 34 6.12 11.35 -2.12
C GLN A 34 5.23 10.22 -1.59
N ILE A 35 4.19 10.55 -0.82
CA ILE A 35 3.24 9.55 -0.29
C ILE A 35 2.54 8.79 -1.43
N GLN A 36 2.18 9.49 -2.51
CA GLN A 36 1.56 8.85 -3.67
C GLN A 36 2.55 7.92 -4.39
N ALA A 37 3.79 8.37 -4.61
CA ALA A 37 4.84 7.56 -5.21
C ALA A 37 5.15 6.30 -4.36
N ASP A 38 5.20 6.45 -3.04
CA ASP A 38 5.45 5.33 -2.12
C ASP A 38 4.30 4.32 -2.15
N ARG A 39 3.05 4.78 -2.23
CA ARG A 39 1.87 3.91 -2.38
C ARG A 39 1.87 3.15 -3.70
N GLU A 40 2.23 3.81 -4.80
CA GLU A 40 2.35 3.15 -6.10
C GLU A 40 3.46 2.10 -6.09
N LYS A 41 4.63 2.46 -5.56
CA LYS A 41 5.75 1.52 -5.39
C LYS A 41 5.38 0.31 -4.52
N ALA A 42 4.63 0.53 -3.44
CA ALA A 42 4.15 -0.55 -2.58
C ALA A 42 3.18 -1.48 -3.35
N ARG A 43 2.23 -0.92 -4.12
CA ARG A 43 1.32 -1.72 -4.96
C ARG A 43 2.06 -2.52 -6.02
N GLU A 44 3.07 -1.93 -6.67
CA GLU A 44 3.90 -2.64 -7.63
C GLU A 44 4.69 -3.78 -6.98
N ALA A 45 5.25 -3.55 -5.80
CA ALA A 45 5.97 -4.58 -5.06
C ALA A 45 5.05 -5.73 -4.63
N GLU A 46 3.83 -5.42 -4.18
CA GLU A 46 2.80 -6.42 -3.88
C GLU A 46 2.39 -7.22 -5.12
N ALA A 47 2.16 -6.55 -6.26
CA ALA A 47 1.81 -7.19 -7.51
C ALA A 47 2.93 -8.12 -8.02
N LYS A 48 4.18 -7.67 -7.97
CA LYS A 48 5.36 -8.48 -8.31
C LYS A 48 5.49 -9.67 -7.36
N GLY A 49 5.33 -9.46 -6.06
CA GLY A 49 5.34 -10.54 -5.08
C GLY A 49 4.28 -11.60 -5.35
N ARG A 50 3.04 -11.19 -5.66
CA ARG A 50 1.97 -12.12 -6.04
C ARG A 50 2.28 -12.88 -7.33
N ALA A 51 2.83 -12.21 -8.34
CA ALA A 51 3.22 -12.86 -9.59
C ALA A 51 4.29 -13.94 -9.36
N SER A 52 5.33 -13.65 -8.57
CA SER A 52 6.37 -14.62 -8.24
C SER A 52 5.82 -15.83 -7.45
N LEU A 53 4.86 -15.62 -6.56
CA LEU A 53 4.21 -16.72 -5.84
C LEU A 53 3.38 -17.61 -6.79
N ALA A 54 2.67 -17.01 -7.75
CA ALA A 54 1.93 -17.76 -8.77
C ALA A 54 2.87 -18.58 -9.66
N GLU A 55 4.00 -17.98 -10.07
CA GLU A 55 5.04 -18.66 -10.85
C GLU A 55 5.60 -19.88 -10.10
N TRP A 56 5.90 -19.75 -8.81
CA TRP A 56 6.33 -20.89 -7.99
C TRP A 56 5.31 -22.03 -7.97
N ILE A 57 4.01 -21.71 -7.88
CA ILE A 57 2.95 -22.72 -7.89
C ILE A 57 2.86 -23.41 -9.26
N HIS A 58 2.99 -22.66 -10.35
CA HIS A 58 3.01 -23.24 -11.70
C HIS A 58 4.21 -24.16 -11.93
N GLU A 59 5.39 -23.77 -11.47
CA GLU A 59 6.63 -24.55 -11.59
C GLU A 59 6.75 -25.68 -10.56
N ARG A 60 5.83 -25.74 -9.57
CA ARG A 60 5.89 -26.66 -8.42
C ARG A 60 7.21 -26.50 -7.66
N HIS A 61 7.63 -25.26 -7.46
CA HIS A 61 8.90 -24.92 -6.85
C HIS A 61 8.98 -25.46 -5.40
N PRO A 62 10.13 -25.97 -4.92
CA PRO A 62 10.29 -26.51 -3.56
C PRO A 62 9.92 -25.53 -2.43
N LEU A 63 9.96 -24.22 -2.71
CA LEU A 63 9.59 -23.17 -1.75
C LEU A 63 8.08 -22.95 -1.64
N CYS A 64 7.25 -23.60 -2.45
CA CYS A 64 5.80 -23.55 -2.33
C CYS A 64 5.34 -23.84 -0.90
N ARG A 65 6.00 -24.76 -0.18
CA ARG A 65 5.69 -25.11 1.22
C ARG A 65 5.69 -23.95 2.22
N HIS A 66 6.26 -22.80 1.86
CA HIS A 66 6.30 -21.60 2.71
C HIS A 66 5.20 -20.58 2.37
N ILE A 67 4.42 -20.83 1.32
CA ILE A 67 3.28 -19.98 0.97
C ILE A 67 2.20 -20.19 2.02
N THR A 68 1.75 -19.09 2.63
CA THR A 68 0.72 -19.13 3.66
C THR A 68 -0.67 -19.32 3.06
N ASN A 69 -1.60 -19.93 3.80
CA ASN A 69 -3.00 -20.10 3.36
C ASN A 69 -3.65 -18.77 2.94
N ARG A 70 -3.36 -17.68 3.66
CA ARG A 70 -3.85 -16.34 3.29
C ARG A 70 -3.34 -15.90 1.91
N GLN A 71 -2.06 -16.13 1.61
CA GLN A 71 -1.51 -15.82 0.29
C GLN A 71 -2.14 -16.70 -0.81
N ILE A 72 -2.42 -17.97 -0.52
CA ILE A 72 -3.13 -18.86 -1.45
C ILE A 72 -4.53 -18.34 -1.74
N GLU A 73 -5.30 -17.98 -0.71
CA GLU A 73 -6.63 -17.38 -0.85
C GLU A 73 -6.59 -16.09 -1.67
N ASP A 74 -5.63 -15.20 -1.40
CA ASP A 74 -5.44 -13.96 -2.14
C ASP A 74 -5.10 -14.21 -3.63
N LEU A 75 -4.29 -15.24 -3.93
CA LEU A 75 -3.94 -15.63 -5.31
C LEU A 75 -5.14 -16.21 -6.07
N ILE A 76 -5.95 -17.05 -5.41
CA ILE A 76 -7.19 -17.61 -5.97
C ILE A 76 -8.21 -16.48 -6.21
N ALA A 77 -8.40 -15.59 -5.24
CA ALA A 77 -9.30 -14.44 -5.37
C ALA A 77 -8.87 -13.50 -6.50
N SER A 78 -7.55 -13.34 -6.69
CA SER A 78 -6.96 -12.58 -7.80
C SER A 78 -6.98 -13.35 -9.14
N LYS A 79 -7.49 -14.58 -9.18
CA LYS A 79 -7.53 -15.47 -10.35
C LYS A 79 -6.16 -15.73 -10.99
N LEU A 80 -5.08 -15.58 -10.23
CA LEU A 80 -3.72 -15.83 -10.71
C LEU A 80 -3.39 -17.33 -10.71
N VAL A 81 -4.08 -18.10 -9.86
CA VAL A 81 -3.89 -19.54 -9.70
C VAL A 81 -5.24 -20.20 -9.46
N THR A 82 -5.45 -21.42 -9.96
CA THR A 82 -6.66 -22.20 -9.69
C THR A 82 -6.49 -23.14 -8.48
N PRO A 83 -7.57 -23.52 -7.78
CA PRO A 83 -7.49 -24.48 -6.67
C PRO A 83 -6.85 -25.83 -7.07
N GLU A 84 -7.01 -26.25 -8.32
CA GLU A 84 -6.39 -27.47 -8.85
C GLU A 84 -4.86 -27.35 -8.91
N GLN A 85 -4.35 -26.19 -9.33
CA GLN A 85 -2.91 -25.93 -9.40
C GLN A 85 -2.28 -25.88 -8.00
N VAL A 86 -2.99 -25.30 -7.02
CA VAL A 86 -2.58 -25.27 -5.62
C VAL A 86 -2.50 -26.69 -5.04
N ARG A 87 -3.51 -27.55 -5.31
CA ARG A 87 -3.48 -28.96 -4.91
C ARG A 87 -2.35 -29.72 -5.59
N ALA A 88 -2.12 -29.50 -6.89
CA ALA A 88 -1.03 -30.13 -7.63
C ALA A 88 0.36 -29.72 -7.12
N ALA A 89 0.50 -28.54 -6.52
CA ALA A 89 1.71 -28.07 -5.85
C ALA A 89 1.85 -28.57 -4.40
N GLY A 90 0.90 -29.37 -3.90
CA GLY A 90 0.94 -29.96 -2.56
C GLY A 90 0.64 -28.97 -1.42
N LEU A 91 -0.06 -27.87 -1.73
CA LEU A 91 -0.34 -26.79 -0.77
C LEU A 91 -1.71 -26.89 -0.10
N GLN A 92 -2.59 -27.73 -0.62
CA GLN A 92 -3.84 -28.12 0.03
C GLN A 92 -3.89 -29.64 0.14
N ALA A 93 -4.20 -30.13 1.35
CA ALA A 93 -4.58 -31.51 1.60
C ALA A 93 -5.99 -31.80 1.06
#